data_AF-A0A679JVL6-F1
#
_entry.id   AF-A0A679JVL6-F1
#
_cell.length_a   1.000
_cell.length_b   1.000
_cell.length_c   1.000
_cell.angle_alpha   90.00
_cell.angle_beta   90.00
_cell.angle_gamma   90.00
#
_symmetry.space_group_name_H-M   'P 1'
#
loop_
_entity.id
_entity.type
_entity.pdbx_description
1 polymer ?
#
loop_
_entity_poly.entity_id
_entity_poly.type
_entity_poly.pdbx_seq_one_letter_code
_entity_poly.pdbx_strand_id
1 'polypeptide(L)'
;MRTYLISYDLAQPNRNQHVLAQVIMGLGDKWARPLSNTWYVTSDREEFELETELKELLAEEDGLVIQATKREAVMTNTSLRWFRQRRPGLDLAPDGNVIAFPLPAVAAAEPMEPELPFARAG
;
A
#
# COMPACT_ATOMS: atom_id res chain seq x y z
N MET A 1 5.34 -16.73 15.31
CA MET A 1 4.53 -15.52 15.06
C MET A 1 4.44 -14.66 16.30
N ARG A 2 4.94 -13.42 16.20
CA ARG A 2 4.78 -12.36 17.22
C ARG A 2 4.08 -11.17 16.59
N THR A 3 3.43 -10.36 17.41
CA THR A 3 2.87 -9.07 16.96
C THR A 3 3.80 -7.95 17.40
N TYR A 4 4.07 -7.06 16.47
CA TYR A 4 4.93 -5.89 16.63
C TYR A 4 4.08 -4.64 16.48
N LEU A 5 4.30 -3.69 17.38
CA LEU A 5 3.95 -2.29 17.17
C LEU A 5 5.11 -1.64 16.42
N ILE A 6 4.85 -1.16 15.22
CA ILE A 6 5.80 -0.40 14.41
C ILE A 6 5.28 1.02 14.32
N SER A 7 6.06 1.99 14.82
CA SER A 7 5.76 3.41 14.67
C SER A 7 6.95 4.13 14.06
N TYR A 8 6.67 5.12 13.22
CA TYR A 8 7.72 5.93 12.60
C TYR A 8 7.40 7.42 12.69
N ASP A 9 8.42 8.24 12.55
CA ASP A 9 8.30 9.68 12.37
C ASP A 9 9.19 10.09 11.20
N LEU A 10 8.64 10.78 10.21
CA LEU A 10 9.37 11.13 8.99
C LEU A 10 9.53 12.63 8.92
N ALA A 11 10.78 13.12 8.86
CA ALA A 11 11.08 14.53 8.66
C ALA A 11 10.55 15.04 7.30
N GLN A 12 10.49 14.15 6.29
CA GLN A 12 9.96 14.44 4.95
C GLN A 12 8.94 13.39 4.50
N PRO A 13 7.68 13.44 4.96
CA PRO A 13 6.68 12.39 4.72
C PRO A 13 6.42 12.10 3.24
N ASN A 14 6.39 13.14 2.40
CA ASN A 14 6.06 13.01 0.97
C ASN A 14 7.09 12.21 0.15
N ARG A 15 8.29 12.00 0.69
CA ARG A 15 9.37 11.32 -0.02
C ARG A 15 9.18 9.79 -0.01
N ASN A 16 8.97 9.23 1.19
CA ASN A 16 9.12 7.79 1.42
C ASN A 16 7.90 7.13 2.08
N GLN A 17 6.91 7.89 2.57
CA GLN A 17 5.82 7.33 3.38
C GLN A 17 5.04 6.21 2.67
N HIS A 18 4.77 6.38 1.37
CA HIS A 18 4.05 5.36 0.60
C HIS A 18 4.87 4.07 0.43
N VAL A 19 6.17 4.20 0.20
CA VAL A 19 7.08 3.05 0.06
C VAL A 19 7.19 2.31 1.39
N LEU A 20 7.39 3.05 2.50
CA LEU A 20 7.45 2.50 3.84
C LEU A 20 6.18 1.73 4.19
N ALA A 21 5.00 2.28 3.87
CA ALA A 21 3.73 1.59 4.05
C ALA A 21 3.66 0.26 3.27
N GLN A 22 4.11 0.23 2.01
CA GLN A 22 4.12 -1.00 1.20
C GLN A 22 5.05 -2.06 1.78
N VAL A 23 6.24 -1.65 2.26
CA VAL A 23 7.19 -2.58 2.89
C VAL A 23 6.62 -3.14 4.19
N ILE A 24 6.07 -2.30 5.07
CA ILE A 24 5.40 -2.75 6.32
C ILE A 24 4.29 -3.77 6.02
N MET A 25 3.51 -3.54 4.96
CA MET A 25 2.46 -4.47 4.52
C MET A 25 2.99 -5.82 4.02
N GLY A 26 4.20 -5.85 3.44
CA GLY A 26 4.85 -7.06 2.94
C GLY A 26 5.63 -7.85 4.00
N LEU A 27 6.03 -7.20 5.09
CA LEU A 27 6.82 -7.78 6.18
C LEU A 27 6.03 -8.73 7.10
N GLY A 28 4.70 -8.63 7.13
CA GLY A 28 3.87 -9.41 8.02
C GLY A 28 2.74 -10.16 7.33
N ASP A 29 2.35 -11.29 7.92
CA ASP A 29 1.24 -12.12 7.47
C ASP A 29 -0.12 -11.41 7.58
N LYS A 30 -0.25 -10.58 8.61
CA LYS A 30 -1.40 -9.72 8.85
C LYS A 30 -0.95 -8.42 9.50
N TRP A 31 -1.66 -7.35 9.18
CA TRP A 31 -1.37 -6.03 9.72
C TRP A 31 -2.62 -5.20 9.92
N ALA A 32 -2.51 -4.19 10.77
CA ALA A 32 -3.51 -3.16 10.97
C ALA A 32 -2.83 -1.80 11.15
N ARG A 33 -3.46 -0.74 10.63
CA ARG A 33 -2.95 0.62 10.69
C ARG A 33 -3.89 1.50 11.51
N PRO A 34 -3.76 1.55 12.85
CA PRO A 34 -4.60 2.40 13.70
C PRO A 34 -4.42 3.90 13.44
N LEU A 35 -3.18 4.33 13.17
CA LEU A 35 -2.82 5.73 12.90
C LEU A 35 -1.99 5.81 11.62
N SER A 36 -1.83 7.02 11.07
CA SER A 36 -1.07 7.23 9.84
C SER A 36 0.36 6.69 9.94
N ASN A 37 1.00 6.80 11.09
CA ASN A 37 2.40 6.41 11.30
C ASN A 37 2.58 5.21 12.25
N THR A 38 1.49 4.58 12.70
CA THR A 38 1.53 3.45 13.63
C THR A 38 0.84 2.23 13.04
N TRP A 39 1.51 1.10 13.17
CA TRP A 39 1.14 -0.18 12.58
C TRP A 39 1.25 -1.29 13.62
N TYR A 40 0.32 -2.23 13.55
CA TYR A 40 0.46 -3.54 14.15
C TYR A 40 0.77 -4.53 13.04
N VAL A 41 1.81 -5.34 13.22
CA VAL A 41 2.25 -6.33 12.23
C VAL A 41 2.49 -7.64 12.94
N THR A 42 1.83 -8.71 12.50
CA THR A 42 2.17 -10.06 12.92
C THR A 42 3.13 -10.66 11.90
N SER A 43 4.28 -11.13 12.36
CA SER A 43 5.32 -11.74 11.52
C SER A 43 6.01 -12.87 12.28
N ASP A 44 6.63 -13.78 11.54
CA ASP A 44 7.56 -14.79 12.06
C ASP A 44 8.99 -14.26 12.20
N ARG A 45 9.28 -13.10 11.61
CA ARG A 45 10.58 -12.42 11.70
C ARG A 45 10.83 -11.83 13.10
N GLU A 46 12.10 -11.68 13.45
CA GLU A 46 12.53 -11.02 14.69
C GLU A 46 12.59 -9.50 14.55
N GLU A 47 12.60 -8.76 15.68
CA GLU A 47 12.61 -7.30 15.68
C GLU A 47 13.75 -6.70 14.83
N PHE A 48 14.95 -7.30 14.90
CA PHE A 48 16.12 -6.80 14.20
C PHE A 48 16.02 -6.97 12.68
N GLU A 49 15.35 -8.02 12.21
CA GLU A 49 15.16 -8.27 10.77
C GLU A 49 14.18 -7.25 10.19
N LEU A 50 13.13 -6.92 10.95
CA LEU A 50 12.18 -5.87 10.59
C LEU A 50 12.84 -4.48 10.59
N GLU A 51 13.68 -4.19 11.60
CA GLU A 51 14.41 -2.93 11.67
C GLU A 51 15.38 -2.78 10.50
N THR A 52 16.14 -3.83 10.18
CA THR A 52 17.11 -3.82 9.07
C THR A 52 16.45 -3.44 7.75
N GLU A 53 15.30 -4.05 7.43
CA GLU A 53 14.61 -3.78 6.16
C GLU A 53 13.94 -2.39 6.13
N LEU A 54 13.39 -1.93 7.26
CA LEU A 54 12.72 -0.63 7.31
C LEU A 54 13.71 0.54 7.35
N LYS A 55 14.88 0.35 7.95
CA LYS A 55 15.92 1.38 8.07
C LYS A 55 16.44 1.86 6.72
N GLU A 56 16.47 1.00 5.71
CA GLU A 56 16.90 1.37 4.35
C GLU A 56 16.03 2.47 3.72
N LEU A 57 14.83 2.68 4.25
CA LEU A 57 13.87 3.68 3.77
C LEU A 57 13.86 4.96 4.60
N LEU A 58 14.68 5.03 5.65
CA LEU A 58 14.72 6.15 6.60
C LEU A 58 15.92 7.05 6.31
N ALA A 59 15.72 8.36 6.44
CA ALA A 59 16.78 9.35 6.50
C ALA A 59 17.37 9.45 7.92
N GLU A 60 18.48 10.17 8.05
CA GLU A 60 19.19 10.37 9.32
C GLU A 60 18.32 11.02 10.42
N GLU A 61 17.39 11.89 10.02
CA GLU A 61 16.48 12.61 10.92
C GLU A 61 15.14 11.88 11.16
N ASP A 62 14.93 10.72 10.55
CA ASP A 62 13.68 9.96 10.70
C ASP A 62 13.74 9.06 11.95
N GLY A 63 12.60 8.90 12.61
CA GLY A 63 12.43 8.04 13.78
C GLY A 63 11.78 6.70 13.44
N LEU A 64 12.23 5.63 14.08
CA LEU A 64 11.61 4.30 14.01
C LEU A 64 11.58 3.64 15.39
N VAL A 65 10.42 3.11 15.75
CA VAL A 65 10.20 2.31 16.95
C VAL A 65 9.55 1.00 16.54
N ILE A 66 10.22 -0.11 16.86
CA ILE A 66 9.68 -1.46 16.73
C ILE A 66 9.66 -2.10 18.11
N GLN A 67 8.48 -2.54 18.54
CA GLN A 67 8.31 -3.17 19.84
C GLN A 67 7.46 -4.43 19.70
N ALA A 68 7.99 -5.58 20.13
CA ALA A 68 7.15 -6.76 20.34
C ALA A 68 6.14 -6.48 21.45
N THR A 69 4.86 -6.65 21.12
CA THR A 69 3.78 -6.56 22.10
C THR A 69 3.70 -7.90 22.84
N LYS A 70 4.13 -7.94 24.10
CA LYS A 70 3.90 -9.10 24.97
C LYS A 70 2.44 -9.11 25.42
N ARG A 71 1.73 -10.21 25.14
CA ARG A 71 0.29 -10.45 25.43
C ARG A 71 -0.67 -9.61 24.58
N GLU A 72 -1.96 -9.94 24.72
CA GLU A 72 -3.09 -9.36 23.98
C GLU A 72 -3.14 -7.84 24.16
N ALA A 73 -3.13 -7.10 23.04
CA ALA A 73 -3.36 -5.67 23.04
C ALA A 73 -4.88 -5.42 23.05
N VAL A 74 -5.36 -4.68 24.06
CA VAL A 74 -6.75 -4.21 24.07
C VAL A 74 -6.82 -2.91 23.28
N MET A 75 -7.64 -2.91 22.23
CA MET A 75 -7.81 -1.76 21.35
C MET A 75 -9.29 -1.37 21.37
N THR A 76 -9.57 -0.09 21.63
CA THR A 76 -10.94 0.44 21.75
C THR A 76 -11.07 1.66 20.84
N ASN A 77 -12.17 1.73 20.08
CA ASN A 77 -12.48 2.86 19.16
C ASN A 77 -11.46 3.14 18.04
N THR A 78 -10.53 2.22 17.80
CA THR A 78 -9.68 2.25 16.62
C THR A 78 -10.44 1.56 15.49
N SER A 79 -10.72 2.24 14.39
CA SER A 79 -11.26 1.64 13.16
C SER A 79 -10.22 0.73 12.49
N LEU A 80 -9.77 -0.30 13.21
CA LEU A 80 -8.78 -1.28 12.80
C LEU A 80 -9.40 -2.18 11.76
N ARG A 81 -9.20 -1.83 10.50
CA ARG A 81 -9.35 -2.78 9.42
C ARG A 81 -8.06 -3.57 9.37
N TRP A 82 -8.12 -4.83 9.75
CA TRP A 82 -7.03 -5.77 9.54
C TRP A 82 -7.02 -6.18 8.08
N PHE A 83 -5.87 -6.06 7.44
CA PHE A 83 -5.68 -6.45 6.07
C PHE A 83 -4.72 -7.64 6.03
N ARG A 84 -4.98 -8.58 5.13
CA ARG A 84 -4.12 -9.74 4.90
C ARG A 84 -3.26 -9.48 3.67
N GLN A 85 -2.03 -9.95 3.71
CA GLN A 85 -1.14 -9.93 2.54
C GLN A 85 -1.78 -10.76 1.41
N ARG A 86 -1.85 -10.19 0.20
CA ARG A 86 -2.35 -10.92 -0.98
C ARG A 86 -1.38 -12.04 -1.33
N ARG A 87 -1.87 -13.28 -1.35
CA ARG A 87 -1.09 -14.45 -1.76
C ARG A 87 -1.29 -14.66 -3.26
N PRO A 88 -0.23 -14.51 -4.09
CA PRO A 88 -0.33 -14.79 -5.53
C PRO A 88 -0.79 -16.23 -5.74
N GLY A 89 -1.92 -16.41 -6.43
CA GLY A 89 -2.49 -17.71 -6.78
C GLY A 89 -3.58 -18.27 -5.85
N LEU A 90 -3.82 -17.69 -4.66
CA LEU A 90 -4.89 -18.13 -3.75
C LEU A 90 -6.06 -17.13 -3.69
N ASP A 91 -5.78 -15.83 -3.78
CA ASP A 91 -6.77 -14.77 -3.55
C ASP A 91 -7.41 -14.21 -4.84
N LEU A 92 -7.10 -14.78 -6.01
CA LEU A 92 -7.77 -14.45 -7.28
C LEU A 92 -9.09 -15.24 -7.38
N ALA A 93 -10.07 -14.88 -6.56
CA ALA A 93 -11.44 -15.22 -6.89
C ALA A 93 -11.85 -14.39 -8.13
N PRO A 94 -12.52 -14.97 -9.14
CA PRO A 94 -12.92 -14.25 -10.36
C PRO A 94 -13.78 -13.00 -10.10
N ASP A 95 -14.35 -12.88 -8.91
CA ASP A 95 -15.29 -11.80 -8.54
C ASP A 95 -14.71 -10.79 -7.52
N GLY A 96 -13.40 -10.86 -7.21
CA GLY A 96 -12.77 -10.06 -6.16
C GLY A 96 -12.21 -8.72 -6.62
N ASN A 97 -13.00 -7.64 -6.45
CA ASN A 97 -12.59 -6.23 -6.57
C ASN A 97 -12.12 -5.76 -7.96
N VAL A 98 -12.92 -5.99 -8.99
CA VAL A 98 -12.82 -5.22 -10.23
C VAL A 98 -13.37 -3.81 -9.99
N ILE A 99 -12.50 -2.80 -9.90
CA ILE A 99 -12.91 -1.42 -10.15
C ILE A 99 -13.02 -1.29 -11.67
N ALA A 100 -14.21 -1.52 -12.21
CA ALA A 100 -14.49 -1.22 -13.60
C ALA A 100 -14.54 0.31 -13.74
N PHE A 101 -13.51 0.89 -14.33
CA PHE A 101 -13.63 2.25 -14.86
C PHE A 101 -14.71 2.21 -15.94
N PRO A 102 -15.69 3.14 -15.92
CA PRO A 102 -16.64 3.22 -17.02
C PRO A 102 -15.83 3.42 -18.30
N LEU A 103 -15.97 2.50 -19.24
CA LEU A 103 -15.54 2.73 -20.62
C LEU A 103 -16.18 4.06 -21.03
N PRO A 104 -15.40 5.07 -21.47
CA PRO A 104 -15.99 6.26 -22.03
C PRO A 104 -17.01 5.80 -23.06
N ALA A 105 -18.26 6.26 -22.91
CA ALA A 105 -19.30 5.99 -23.87
C ALA A 105 -18.69 6.23 -25.24
N VAL A 106 -18.64 5.17 -26.05
CA VAL A 106 -18.20 5.15 -27.44
C VAL A 106 -18.43 6.54 -27.99
N ALA A 107 -17.35 7.22 -28.37
CA ALA A 107 -17.36 8.54 -28.97
C ALA A 107 -18.64 8.65 -29.80
N ALA A 108 -19.61 9.40 -29.28
CA ALA A 108 -20.89 9.57 -29.94
C ALA A 108 -20.54 10.31 -31.21
N ALA A 109 -20.44 9.55 -32.31
CA ALA A 109 -20.15 9.99 -33.65
C ALA A 109 -19.24 11.23 -33.70
N GLU A 110 -17.92 11.04 -33.77
CA GLU A 110 -17.14 12.05 -34.47
C GLU A 110 -17.80 12.20 -35.85
N PRO A 111 -18.31 13.40 -36.22
CA PRO A 111 -18.70 13.62 -37.61
C PRO A 111 -17.43 13.40 -38.42
N MET A 112 -17.44 12.34 -39.21
CA MET A 112 -16.44 12.01 -40.22
C MET A 112 -16.06 13.31 -40.93
N GLU A 113 -14.90 13.87 -40.59
CA GLU A 113 -14.39 15.04 -41.28
C GLU A 113 -14.30 14.67 -42.76
N PRO A 114 -14.92 15.43 -43.67
CA PRO A 114 -14.83 15.12 -45.08
C PRO A 114 -13.36 15.25 -45.51
N GLU A 115 -12.80 14.16 -46.06
CA GLU A 115 -11.46 14.19 -46.63
C GLU A 115 -11.34 15.34 -47.63
N LEU A 116 -10.45 16.30 -47.32
CA LEU A 116 -10.12 17.37 -48.25
C LEU A 116 -9.38 16.76 -49.45
N PRO A 117 -9.77 17.09 -50.70
CA PRO A 117 -9.16 16.50 -51.87
C PRO A 117 -7.67 16.86 -51.94
N PHE A 118 -6.82 15.84 -52.05
CA PHE A 118 -5.39 16.03 -52.26
C PHE A 118 -5.16 16.89 -53.50
N ALA A 119 -4.44 18.01 -53.32
CA ALA A 119 -4.01 18.84 -54.43
C ALA A 119 -3.16 18.00 -55.38
N ARG A 120 -3.58 17.89 -56.64
CA ARG A 120 -2.75 17.32 -57.70
C ARG A 120 -1.56 18.25 -57.91
N ALA A 121 -0.36 17.75 -57.66
CA ALA A 121 0.87 18.41 -58.08
C ALA A 121 0.87 18.49 -59.62
N GLY A 122 0.92 19.71 -60.15
CA GLY A 122 1.23 20.01 -61.55
C GLY A 122 2.71 20.26 -61.75
#